data_AF-A0AAC9W3R4-F1
#
_entry.id   AF-A0AAC9W3R4-F1
#
_cell.length_a   1.000
_cell.length_b   1.000
_cell.length_c   1.000
_cell.angle_alpha   90.00
_cell.angle_beta   90.00
_cell.angle_gamma   90.00
#
_symmetry.space_group_name_H-M   'P 1'
#
loop_
_entity.id
_entity.type
_entity.pdbx_description
1 polymer ?
#
loop_
_entity_poly.entity_id
_entity_poly.type
_entity_poly.pdbx_seq_one_letter_code
_entity_poly.pdbx_strand_id
1 'polypeptide(L)'
;MLSSSFLLTPLKPDQTICRLRLNDAVTDPFTITISDGRVEHLYEQNIYLEVIYPKDAVPDGYHVQIDNVTPDEADKAAILSAYPNAKICHFYELSMVHENRSKITDFNKPVTIRLQIPAYVDNPKKLTFVYFGEKGPETLKTTICTDGYVEYQIGHFSKYFLIETENENPTTTVQTENPVYPLGDVNVDKAINASDALLNLRHAVKEITLEGDAFTRGDVTFDQSINASDALQILRYAVKEISDFK
;
A
#
# COMPACT_ATOMS: atom_id res chain seq x y z
N MET A 1 6.41 -0.69 -27.28
CA MET A 1 6.55 -1.76 -26.28
C MET A 1 7.10 -1.12 -25.02
N LEU A 2 6.25 -0.80 -24.06
CA LEU A 2 6.68 -0.36 -22.73
C LEU A 2 6.22 -1.45 -21.77
N SER A 3 7.16 -2.26 -21.27
CA SER A 3 6.88 -3.18 -20.18
C SER A 3 6.71 -2.35 -18.92
N SER A 4 5.46 -2.16 -18.49
CA SER A 4 5.13 -1.58 -17.20
C SER A 4 5.41 -2.64 -16.12
N SER A 5 6.69 -2.84 -15.78
CA SER A 5 7.05 -3.55 -14.56
C SER A 5 6.76 -2.60 -13.40
N PHE A 6 5.50 -2.61 -12.95
CA PHE A 6 5.10 -2.01 -11.67
C PHE A 6 5.87 -2.74 -10.57
N LEU A 7 6.86 -2.07 -9.97
CA LEU A 7 7.51 -2.53 -8.75
C LEU A 7 6.48 -2.43 -7.63
N LEU A 8 5.70 -3.51 -7.45
CA LEU A 8 4.84 -3.66 -6.28
C LEU A 8 5.74 -3.76 -5.05
N THR A 9 5.45 -2.97 -4.03
CA THR A 9 6.04 -3.19 -2.70
C THR A 9 5.76 -4.64 -2.31
N PRO A 10 6.79 -5.45 -1.98
CA PRO A 10 6.57 -6.84 -1.63
C PRO A 10 5.70 -6.92 -0.37
N LEU A 11 4.62 -7.68 -0.44
CA LEU A 11 3.75 -7.93 0.71
C LEU A 11 4.52 -8.70 1.78
N LYS A 12 4.25 -8.39 3.04
CA LYS A 12 4.76 -9.22 4.14
C LYS A 12 4.09 -10.60 4.09
N PRO A 13 4.76 -11.67 4.57
CA PRO A 13 4.23 -13.04 4.52
C PRO A 13 2.87 -13.24 5.19
N ASP A 14 2.46 -12.32 6.05
CA ASP A 14 1.22 -12.33 6.84
C ASP A 14 0.18 -11.31 6.35
N GLN A 15 0.36 -10.72 5.17
CA GLN A 15 -0.56 -9.73 4.60
C GLN A 15 -1.36 -10.31 3.42
N THR A 16 -2.65 -9.99 3.41
CA THR A 16 -3.53 -10.25 2.27
C THR A 16 -3.74 -8.95 1.50
N ILE A 17 -3.53 -8.97 0.18
CA ILE A 17 -3.87 -7.86 -0.71
C ILE A 17 -5.14 -8.16 -1.48
N CYS A 18 -6.02 -7.18 -1.57
CA CYS A 18 -7.18 -7.21 -2.43
C CYS A 18 -7.13 -5.99 -3.35
N ARG A 19 -6.96 -6.20 -4.66
CA ARG A 19 -6.96 -5.13 -5.64
C ARG A 19 -8.32 -5.04 -6.31
N LEU A 20 -8.95 -3.89 -6.17
CA LEU A 20 -10.17 -3.47 -6.83
C LEU A 20 -9.82 -2.47 -7.92
N ARG A 21 -10.59 -2.44 -9.00
CA ARG A 21 -10.51 -1.41 -10.04
C ARG A 21 -11.75 -0.53 -9.94
N LEU A 22 -11.55 0.76 -9.79
CA LEU A 22 -12.59 1.75 -9.66
C LEU A 22 -12.77 2.48 -11.01
N ASN A 23 -13.98 2.45 -11.56
CA ASN A 23 -14.33 3.20 -12.77
C ASN A 23 -14.91 4.58 -12.36
N ASP A 24 -14.53 5.62 -13.10
CA ASP A 24 -15.19 6.92 -13.03
C ASP A 24 -16.62 6.79 -13.58
N ALA A 25 -17.60 7.15 -12.74
CA ALA A 25 -19.04 7.04 -12.99
C ALA A 25 -19.55 5.61 -13.22
N VAL A 26 -19.62 4.81 -12.15
CA VAL A 26 -20.43 3.59 -12.17
C VAL A 26 -21.90 4.01 -12.05
N THR A 27 -22.65 3.83 -13.13
CA THR A 27 -24.12 4.02 -13.15
C THR A 27 -24.87 2.92 -12.39
N ASP A 28 -24.19 1.83 -12.02
CA ASP A 28 -24.76 0.70 -11.29
C ASP A 28 -23.89 0.34 -10.06
N PRO A 29 -24.42 0.40 -8.83
CA PRO A 29 -23.67 -0.01 -7.65
C PRO A 29 -23.24 -1.48 -7.78
N PHE A 30 -21.95 -1.76 -7.59
CA PHE A 30 -21.47 -3.13 -7.43
C PHE A 30 -20.98 -3.35 -6.01
N THR A 31 -21.36 -4.50 -5.45
CA THR A 31 -20.90 -4.99 -4.15
C THR A 31 -19.93 -6.13 -4.39
N ILE A 32 -18.68 -5.96 -3.92
CA ILE A 32 -17.69 -7.03 -3.96
C ILE A 32 -17.48 -7.57 -2.54
N THR A 33 -17.85 -8.83 -2.33
CA THR A 33 -17.65 -9.56 -1.08
C THR A 33 -16.33 -10.32 -1.16
N ILE A 34 -15.35 -9.90 -0.37
CA ILE A 34 -14.00 -10.47 -0.39
C ILE A 34 -13.93 -11.55 0.71
N SER A 35 -14.06 -12.82 0.32
CA SER A 35 -14.04 -13.98 1.25
C SER A 35 -12.73 -14.75 1.31
N ASP A 36 -11.86 -14.62 0.32
CA ASP A 36 -10.42 -14.95 0.37
C ASP A 36 -9.86 -14.60 -1.01
N GLY A 37 -8.66 -14.02 -1.03
CA GLY A 37 -8.14 -13.21 -2.14
C GLY A 37 -8.38 -13.73 -3.56
N ARG A 38 -9.25 -13.03 -4.31
CA ARG A 38 -9.04 -12.48 -5.67
C ARG A 38 -10.37 -11.95 -6.21
N VAL A 39 -10.40 -10.74 -6.74
CA VAL A 39 -11.45 -10.31 -7.69
C VAL A 39 -10.82 -9.52 -8.83
N GLU A 40 -10.92 -10.04 -10.05
CA GLU A 40 -10.55 -9.38 -11.30
C GLU A 40 -11.82 -9.08 -12.10
N HIS A 41 -12.01 -7.82 -12.53
CA HIS A 41 -12.87 -7.51 -13.68
C HIS A 41 -12.41 -6.23 -14.39
N LEU A 42 -12.41 -6.28 -15.72
CA LEU A 42 -11.78 -5.32 -16.66
C LEU A 42 -12.84 -4.43 -17.29
N TYR A 43 -12.75 -3.09 -17.27
CA TYR A 43 -13.16 -2.17 -18.37
C TYR A 43 -12.60 -0.74 -18.22
N GLU A 44 -12.35 -0.07 -19.35
CA GLU A 44 -11.40 1.03 -19.61
C GLU A 44 -11.71 2.40 -18.94
N GLN A 45 -11.12 2.67 -17.78
CA GLN A 45 -10.18 3.75 -17.42
C GLN A 45 -9.72 3.45 -15.97
N ASN A 46 -8.45 3.04 -15.80
CA ASN A 46 -7.98 2.20 -14.69
C ASN A 46 -7.55 3.00 -13.44
N ILE A 47 -8.38 3.20 -12.43
CA ILE A 47 -7.90 3.55 -11.07
C ILE A 47 -7.91 2.28 -10.22
N TYR A 48 -6.78 1.91 -9.61
CA TYR A 48 -6.71 0.76 -8.71
C TYR A 48 -6.84 1.15 -7.24
N LEU A 49 -7.68 0.44 -6.49
CA LEU A 49 -7.76 0.49 -5.03
C LEU A 49 -7.26 -0.83 -4.47
N GLU A 50 -6.23 -0.79 -3.65
CA GLU A 50 -5.73 -1.95 -2.94
C GLU A 50 -6.12 -1.86 -1.47
N VAL A 51 -6.73 -2.91 -0.95
CA VAL A 51 -7.01 -3.09 0.47
C VAL A 51 -6.04 -4.15 0.98
N ILE A 52 -5.11 -3.75 1.83
CA ILE A 52 -4.06 -4.60 2.39
C ILE A 52 -4.32 -4.73 3.89
N TYR A 53 -4.64 -5.93 4.33
CA TYR A 53 -4.91 -6.19 5.75
C TYR A 53 -4.03 -7.32 6.29
N PRO A 54 -3.56 -7.20 7.55
CA PRO A 54 -2.81 -8.27 8.19
C PRO A 54 -3.72 -9.47 8.48
N LYS A 55 -3.11 -10.63 8.66
CA LYS A 55 -3.78 -11.82 9.16
C LYS A 55 -4.58 -11.49 10.44
N ASP A 56 -5.82 -11.99 10.52
CA ASP A 56 -6.80 -11.77 11.59
C ASP A 56 -7.43 -10.37 11.68
N ALA A 57 -7.15 -9.46 10.74
CA ALA A 57 -7.82 -8.16 10.69
C ALA A 57 -9.33 -8.27 10.41
N VAL A 58 -9.69 -9.27 9.60
CA VAL A 58 -11.07 -9.64 9.25
C VAL A 58 -11.47 -10.83 10.15
N PRO A 59 -12.52 -10.70 10.98
CA PRO A 59 -13.00 -11.81 11.80
C PRO A 59 -13.62 -12.94 10.96
N ASP A 60 -13.62 -14.15 11.51
CA ASP A 60 -14.28 -15.31 10.87
C ASP A 60 -15.76 -15.02 10.58
N GLY A 61 -16.22 -15.40 9.39
CA GLY A 61 -17.60 -15.18 8.94
C GLY A 61 -17.90 -13.74 8.50
N TYR A 62 -16.89 -12.89 8.39
CA TYR A 62 -16.99 -11.54 7.82
C TYR A 62 -16.21 -11.43 6.53
N HIS A 63 -16.66 -10.50 5.68
CA HIS A 63 -16.01 -10.17 4.43
C HIS A 63 -15.91 -8.65 4.29
N VAL A 64 -14.83 -8.18 3.68
CA VAL A 64 -14.73 -6.77 3.29
C VAL A 64 -15.64 -6.54 2.09
N GLN A 65 -16.47 -5.51 2.19
CA GLN A 65 -17.35 -5.04 1.16
C GLN A 65 -16.93 -3.63 0.76
N ILE A 66 -16.77 -3.43 -0.54
CA ILE A 66 -16.49 -2.11 -1.12
C ILE A 66 -17.62 -1.82 -2.09
N ASP A 67 -18.35 -0.75 -1.81
CA ASP A 67 -19.40 -0.26 -2.67
C ASP A 67 -18.90 1.02 -3.35
N ASN A 68 -18.70 0.94 -4.66
CA ASN A 68 -18.42 2.11 -5.49
C ASN A 68 -19.74 2.70 -5.97
N VAL A 69 -20.39 3.44 -5.08
CA VAL A 69 -21.66 4.14 -5.31
C VAL A 69 -21.41 5.57 -5.77
N THR A 70 -22.39 6.23 -6.38
CA THR A 70 -22.31 7.70 -6.49
C THR A 70 -22.61 8.29 -5.12
N PRO A 71 -21.81 9.25 -4.60
CA PRO A 71 -22.11 9.86 -3.30
C PRO A 71 -23.45 10.58 -3.37
N ASP A 72 -24.23 10.50 -2.30
CA ASP A 72 -25.52 11.18 -2.27
C ASP A 72 -25.34 12.72 -2.21
N GLU A 73 -26.38 13.47 -2.54
CA GLU A 73 -26.30 14.94 -2.60
C GLU A 73 -26.03 15.57 -1.23
N ALA A 74 -26.41 14.90 -0.13
CA ALA A 74 -26.16 15.38 1.22
C ALA A 74 -24.69 15.22 1.61
N ASP A 75 -24.08 14.07 1.29
CA ASP A 75 -22.66 13.81 1.49
C ASP A 75 -21.81 14.79 0.67
N LYS A 76 -22.15 14.98 -0.62
CA LYS A 76 -21.48 15.97 -1.48
C LYS A 76 -21.54 17.37 -0.87
N ALA A 77 -22.73 17.79 -0.42
CA ALA A 77 -22.91 19.09 0.21
C ALA A 77 -22.09 19.23 1.50
N ALA A 78 -22.02 18.19 2.33
CA ALA A 78 -21.22 18.18 3.55
C ALA A 78 -19.72 18.30 3.25
N ILE A 79 -19.21 17.57 2.25
CA ILE A 79 -17.81 17.67 1.81
C ILE A 79 -17.51 19.07 1.29
N LEU A 80 -18.33 19.62 0.40
CA LEU A 80 -18.11 20.94 -0.19
C LEU A 80 -18.29 22.08 0.84
N SER A 81 -19.06 21.87 1.89
CA SER A 81 -19.15 22.80 3.02
C SER A 81 -17.90 22.79 3.90
N ALA A 82 -17.27 21.62 4.09
CA ALA A 82 -16.06 21.48 4.90
C ALA A 82 -14.79 21.87 4.13
N TYR A 83 -14.77 21.61 2.83
CA TYR A 83 -13.65 21.91 1.92
C TYR A 83 -14.17 22.73 0.73
N PRO A 84 -14.35 24.05 0.90
CA PRO A 84 -14.79 24.93 -0.17
C PRO A 84 -13.86 24.82 -1.38
N ASN A 85 -14.44 24.80 -2.59
CA ASN A 85 -13.75 24.69 -3.87
C ASN A 85 -12.99 23.37 -4.12
N ALA A 86 -13.12 22.38 -3.23
CA ALA A 86 -12.52 21.08 -3.47
C ALA A 86 -13.21 20.35 -4.64
N LYS A 87 -12.42 19.68 -5.46
CA LYS A 87 -12.94 18.78 -6.50
C LYS A 87 -13.01 17.36 -5.94
N ILE A 88 -14.18 16.74 -6.00
CA ILE A 88 -14.31 15.32 -5.66
C ILE A 88 -13.73 14.50 -6.80
N CYS A 89 -12.64 13.79 -6.53
CA CYS A 89 -11.96 12.94 -7.50
C CYS A 89 -12.52 11.51 -7.47
N HIS A 90 -12.77 10.98 -6.27
CA HIS A 90 -13.21 9.61 -6.10
C HIS A 90 -13.99 9.41 -4.80
N PHE A 91 -14.85 8.39 -4.78
CA PHE A 91 -15.63 8.02 -3.60
C PHE A 91 -15.87 6.51 -3.56
N TYR A 92 -15.84 5.93 -2.38
CA TYR A 92 -16.26 4.56 -2.12
C TYR A 92 -16.71 4.44 -0.67
N GLU A 93 -17.63 3.52 -0.45
CA GLU A 93 -18.00 3.08 0.89
C GLU A 93 -17.29 1.76 1.16
N LEU A 94 -16.65 1.67 2.32
CA LEU A 94 -15.98 0.45 2.75
C LEU A 94 -16.64 -0.01 4.04
N SER A 95 -17.17 -1.22 3.99
CA SER A 95 -17.89 -1.87 5.07
C SER A 95 -17.37 -3.31 5.29
N MET A 96 -17.67 -3.88 6.45
CA MET A 96 -17.36 -5.29 6.73
C MET A 96 -18.65 -6.01 7.08
N VAL A 97 -19.03 -6.97 6.24
CA VAL A 97 -20.36 -7.58 6.26
C VAL A 97 -20.24 -9.04 6.66
N HIS A 98 -21.00 -9.43 7.69
CA HIS A 98 -21.12 -10.83 8.10
C HIS A 98 -21.85 -11.65 7.03
N GLU A 99 -21.51 -12.92 6.85
CA GLU A 99 -22.12 -13.87 5.90
C GLU A 99 -23.66 -13.88 5.93
N ASN A 100 -24.24 -13.72 7.12
CA ASN A 100 -25.70 -13.63 7.35
C ASN A 100 -26.30 -12.22 7.13
N ARG A 101 -25.56 -11.30 6.50
CA ARG A 101 -25.93 -9.94 6.04
C ARG A 101 -26.57 -8.99 7.06
N SER A 102 -26.41 -9.25 8.36
CA SER A 102 -27.14 -8.54 9.42
C SER A 102 -26.24 -7.89 10.48
N LYS A 103 -24.91 -7.94 10.30
CA LYS A 103 -23.95 -7.33 11.23
C LYS A 103 -22.83 -6.63 10.46
N ILE A 104 -22.59 -5.38 10.81
CA ILE A 104 -21.40 -4.60 10.44
C ILE A 104 -20.52 -4.52 11.68
N THR A 105 -19.21 -4.66 11.53
CA THR A 105 -18.25 -4.48 12.63
C THR A 105 -16.97 -3.84 12.11
N ASP A 106 -16.13 -3.36 13.03
CA ASP A 106 -14.85 -2.74 12.71
C ASP A 106 -13.77 -3.78 12.50
N PHE A 107 -12.67 -3.37 11.89
CA PHE A 107 -11.50 -4.24 11.74
C PHE A 107 -10.85 -4.51 13.10
N ASN A 108 -10.42 -5.75 13.33
CA ASN A 108 -9.67 -6.09 14.54
C ASN A 108 -8.29 -5.42 14.58
N LYS A 109 -7.74 -5.08 13.42
CA LYS A 109 -6.43 -4.45 13.23
C LYS A 109 -6.54 -3.39 12.12
N PRO A 110 -5.74 -2.32 12.16
CA PRO A 110 -5.72 -1.34 11.08
C PRO A 110 -5.44 -1.98 9.71
N VAL A 111 -6.13 -1.49 8.70
CA VAL A 111 -6.04 -1.90 7.30
C VAL A 111 -5.39 -0.77 6.51
N THR A 112 -4.46 -1.12 5.64
CA THR A 112 -3.83 -0.18 4.72
C THR A 112 -4.63 -0.14 3.43
N ILE A 113 -4.94 1.06 2.98
CA ILE A 113 -5.59 1.30 1.69
C ILE A 113 -4.63 2.03 0.79
N ARG A 114 -4.51 1.59 -0.46
CA ARG A 114 -3.71 2.25 -1.49
C ARG A 114 -4.60 2.56 -2.66
N LEU A 115 -4.77 3.84 -2.98
CA LEU A 115 -5.51 4.27 -4.15
C LEU A 115 -4.53 4.78 -5.21
N GLN A 116 -4.67 4.34 -6.44
CA GLN A 116 -3.84 4.83 -7.52
C GLN A 116 -4.17 6.30 -7.78
N ILE A 117 -3.12 7.12 -7.90
CA ILE A 117 -3.28 8.54 -8.19
C ILE A 117 -3.86 8.68 -9.61
N PRO A 118 -5.00 9.38 -9.78
CA PRO A 118 -5.58 9.57 -11.09
C PRO A 118 -4.62 10.34 -12.02
N ALA A 119 -4.48 9.90 -13.27
CA ALA A 119 -3.51 10.48 -14.21
C ALA A 119 -3.75 11.96 -14.55
N TYR A 120 -4.96 12.48 -14.28
CA TYR A 120 -5.31 13.89 -14.47
C TYR A 120 -4.91 14.81 -13.30
N VAL A 121 -4.38 14.25 -12.21
CA VAL A 121 -3.96 15.04 -11.03
C VAL A 121 -2.54 15.54 -11.24
N ASP A 122 -2.39 16.85 -11.42
CA ASP A 122 -1.10 17.49 -11.69
C ASP A 122 -0.19 17.55 -10.45
N ASN A 123 -0.77 17.81 -9.27
CA ASN A 123 -0.04 17.84 -8.00
C ASN A 123 -0.67 16.91 -6.96
N PRO A 124 -0.14 15.69 -6.78
CA PRO A 124 -0.67 14.72 -5.82
C PRO A 124 -0.68 15.22 -4.37
N LYS A 125 0.12 16.23 -3.99
CA LYS A 125 0.11 16.81 -2.63
C LYS A 125 -1.16 17.57 -2.30
N LYS A 126 -1.95 17.93 -3.31
CA LYS A 126 -3.29 18.52 -3.15
C LYS A 126 -4.37 17.48 -2.89
N LEU A 127 -4.03 16.19 -3.01
CA LEU A 127 -4.97 15.12 -2.70
C LEU A 127 -5.14 15.00 -1.18
N THR A 128 -6.39 15.02 -0.77
CA THR A 128 -6.83 14.87 0.61
C THR A 128 -7.82 13.72 0.68
N PHE A 129 -7.57 12.76 1.58
CA PHE A 129 -8.56 11.74 1.89
C PHE A 129 -9.41 12.20 3.04
N VAL A 130 -10.71 12.06 2.88
CA VAL A 130 -11.71 12.48 3.85
C VAL A 130 -12.64 11.31 4.12
N TYR A 131 -13.02 11.12 5.37
CA TYR A 131 -14.02 10.14 5.77
C TYR A 131 -15.11 10.80 6.61
N PHE A 132 -16.27 10.16 6.73
CA PHE A 132 -17.36 10.65 7.58
C PHE A 132 -17.22 10.08 9.00
N GLY A 133 -16.71 10.91 9.91
CA GLY A 133 -16.67 10.62 11.35
C GLY A 133 -17.95 11.04 12.08
N GLU A 134 -17.98 10.84 13.39
CA GLU A 134 -19.14 11.15 14.25
C GLU A 134 -19.56 12.63 14.21
N LYS A 135 -18.61 13.53 13.93
CA LYS A 135 -18.82 14.99 13.91
C LYS A 135 -18.88 15.59 12.51
N GLY A 136 -18.81 14.75 11.47
CA GLY A 136 -18.77 15.16 10.07
C GLY A 136 -17.49 14.74 9.34
N PRO A 137 -17.18 15.39 8.20
CA PRO A 137 -16.03 15.02 7.39
C PRO A 137 -14.68 15.30 8.08
N GLU A 138 -13.81 14.29 8.15
CA GLU A 138 -12.51 14.36 8.80
C GLU A 138 -11.38 13.96 7.83
N THR A 139 -10.24 14.66 7.89
CA THR A 139 -9.07 14.39 7.04
C THR A 139 -8.24 13.22 7.56
N LEU A 140 -7.85 12.32 6.67
CA LEU A 140 -6.89 11.25 6.94
C LEU A 140 -5.46 11.71 6.64
N LYS A 141 -4.52 11.21 7.44
CA LYS A 141 -3.09 11.31 7.13
C LYS A 141 -2.78 10.36 5.97
N THR A 142 -2.20 10.90 4.91
CA THR A 142 -1.92 10.15 3.68
C THR A 142 -0.44 10.17 3.36
N THR A 143 -0.03 9.18 2.57
CA THR A 143 1.33 9.04 2.09
C THR A 143 1.33 8.89 0.57
N ILE A 144 1.99 9.79 -0.15
CA ILE A 144 2.18 9.66 -1.61
C ILE A 144 3.33 8.69 -1.85
N CYS A 145 3.04 7.56 -2.46
CA CYS A 145 3.98 6.51 -2.81
C CYS A 145 4.66 6.81 -4.15
N THR A 146 5.94 6.45 -4.27
CA THR A 146 6.73 6.64 -5.51
C THR A 146 6.22 5.79 -6.68
N ASP A 147 5.47 4.73 -6.41
CA ASP A 147 4.90 3.84 -7.42
C ASP A 147 3.52 4.30 -7.94
N GLY A 148 3.15 5.55 -7.66
CA GLY A 148 1.94 6.18 -8.21
C GLY A 148 0.67 5.90 -7.42
N TYR A 149 0.80 5.46 -6.17
CA TYR A 149 -0.31 5.29 -5.23
C TYR A 149 -0.28 6.36 -4.16
N VAL A 150 -1.42 6.55 -3.52
CA VAL A 150 -1.55 7.25 -2.26
C VAL A 150 -2.08 6.27 -1.22
N GLU A 151 -1.40 6.21 -0.09
CA GLU A 151 -1.63 5.23 0.96
C GLU A 151 -2.16 5.90 2.23
N TYR A 152 -3.08 5.24 2.91
CA TYR A 152 -3.55 5.65 4.23
C TYR A 152 -4.04 4.43 5.03
N GLN A 153 -4.20 4.58 6.35
CA GLN A 153 -4.68 3.51 7.23
C GLN A 153 -6.06 3.80 7.78
N ILE A 154 -6.89 2.77 7.91
CA ILE A 154 -8.22 2.82 8.50
C ILE A 154 -8.38 1.74 9.56
N GLY A 155 -9.25 1.99 10.54
CA GLY A 155 -9.62 1.01 11.57
C GLY A 155 -11.13 0.78 11.70
N HIS A 156 -11.94 1.49 10.93
CA HIS A 156 -13.40 1.47 11.02
C HIS A 156 -14.01 1.51 9.62
N PHE A 157 -15.30 1.18 9.53
CA PHE A 157 -16.08 1.35 8.30
C PHE A 157 -16.50 2.81 8.14
N SER A 158 -16.46 3.33 6.92
CA SER A 158 -16.93 4.67 6.60
C SER A 158 -17.15 4.84 5.10
N LYS A 159 -17.80 5.95 4.76
CA LYS A 159 -17.73 6.60 3.46
C LYS A 159 -16.39 7.32 3.32
N TYR A 160 -15.67 7.10 2.22
CA TYR A 160 -14.35 7.68 1.95
C TYR A 160 -14.36 8.47 0.64
N PHE A 161 -13.75 9.65 0.69
CA PHE A 161 -13.64 10.57 -0.42
C PHE A 161 -12.18 10.88 -0.69
N LEU A 162 -11.79 10.81 -1.95
CA LEU A 162 -10.59 11.46 -2.45
C LEU A 162 -10.99 12.81 -3.04
N ILE A 163 -10.46 13.89 -2.48
CA ILE A 163 -10.69 15.24 -2.98
C ILE A 163 -9.36 15.90 -3.35
N GLU A 164 -9.41 16.79 -4.34
CA GLU A 164 -8.32 17.70 -4.67
C GLU A 164 -8.65 19.08 -4.12
N THR A 165 -7.79 19.59 -3.22
CA THR A 165 -7.93 20.90 -2.58
C THR A 165 -7.09 21.97 -3.28
N GLU A 166 -7.40 23.25 -3.07
CA GLU A 166 -6.60 24.35 -3.66
C GLU A 166 -5.15 24.34 -3.16
N ASN A 167 -4.99 24.09 -1.85
CA ASN A 167 -3.71 24.05 -1.14
C ASN A 167 -3.24 22.59 -0.94
N GLU A 168 -1.93 22.42 -0.76
CA GLU A 168 -1.37 21.12 -0.36
C GLU A 168 -1.88 20.71 1.03
N ASN A 169 -2.20 19.43 1.21
CA ASN A 169 -2.61 18.92 2.51
C ASN A 169 -1.37 18.83 3.43
N PRO A 170 -1.34 19.56 4.57
CA PRO A 170 -0.16 19.63 5.43
C PRO A 170 0.14 18.31 6.15
N THR A 171 -0.81 17.37 6.18
CA THR A 171 -0.63 16.03 6.77
C THR A 171 -0.11 15.01 5.76
N THR A 172 -0.08 15.35 4.47
CA THR A 172 0.44 14.47 3.42
C THR A 172 1.95 14.34 3.54
N THR A 173 2.40 13.12 3.79
CA THR A 173 3.82 12.77 3.68
C THR A 173 4.11 12.25 2.28
N VAL A 174 5.28 12.58 1.73
CA VAL A 174 5.75 11.91 0.51
C VAL A 174 6.64 10.77 0.98
N GLN A 175 6.32 9.54 0.58
CA GLN A 175 7.32 8.48 0.56
C GLN A 175 8.36 8.95 -0.44
N THR A 176 9.43 9.56 0.05
CA THR A 176 10.69 9.60 -0.70
C THR A 176 11.08 8.15 -0.87
N GLU A 177 11.47 7.78 -2.09
CA GLU A 177 11.90 6.44 -2.47
C GLU A 177 12.57 5.77 -1.27
N ASN A 178 12.03 4.62 -0.84
CA ASN A 178 12.66 3.77 0.16
C ASN A 178 14.16 3.83 -0.17
N PRO A 179 15.05 4.32 0.71
CA PRO A 179 16.41 4.60 0.28
C PRO A 179 16.89 3.32 -0.37
N VAL A 180 17.23 3.36 -1.66
CA VAL A 180 17.61 2.15 -2.39
C VAL A 180 18.96 1.76 -1.79
N TYR A 181 18.90 0.97 -0.72
CA TYR A 181 20.06 0.38 -0.11
C TYR A 181 20.52 -0.68 -1.09
N PRO A 182 21.75 -0.54 -1.61
CA PRO A 182 22.22 -1.39 -2.68
C PRO A 182 22.24 -2.85 -2.20
N LEU A 183 22.01 -3.78 -3.13
CA LEU A 183 22.18 -5.21 -2.87
C LEU A 183 23.54 -5.43 -2.19
N GLY A 184 23.58 -6.21 -1.10
CA GLY A 184 24.77 -6.38 -0.27
C GLY A 184 24.94 -5.40 0.91
N ASP A 185 24.17 -4.31 1.00
CA ASP A 185 24.11 -3.42 2.19
C ASP A 185 23.06 -3.95 3.17
N VAL A 186 23.41 -4.97 3.93
CA VAL A 186 22.49 -5.70 4.81
C VAL A 186 22.11 -4.85 6.02
N ASN A 187 23.07 -4.11 6.58
CA ASN A 187 22.91 -3.33 7.81
C ASN A 187 22.35 -1.92 7.60
N VAL A 188 22.15 -1.48 6.36
CA VAL A 188 21.48 -0.22 6.00
C VAL A 188 22.35 1.02 6.30
N ASP A 189 23.67 0.85 6.34
CA ASP A 189 24.64 1.92 6.65
C ASP A 189 25.13 2.70 5.41
N LYS A 190 24.67 2.30 4.20
CA LYS A 190 25.03 2.84 2.87
C LYS A 190 26.43 2.44 2.38
N ALA A 191 27.11 1.52 3.04
CA ALA A 191 28.43 1.04 2.65
C ALA A 191 28.48 -0.49 2.62
N ILE A 192 28.59 -1.08 1.42
CA ILE A 192 28.76 -2.53 1.28
C ILE A 192 30.15 -2.92 1.78
N ASN A 193 30.24 -3.55 2.95
CA ASN A 193 31.51 -3.86 3.60
C ASN A 193 31.49 -5.19 4.40
N ALA A 194 32.56 -5.46 5.14
CA ALA A 194 32.70 -6.71 5.90
C ALA A 194 31.64 -6.88 7.01
N SER A 195 31.02 -5.79 7.47
CA SER A 195 29.94 -5.81 8.45
C SER A 195 28.68 -6.47 7.89
N ASP A 196 28.37 -6.23 6.61
CA ASP A 196 27.24 -6.86 5.92
C ASP A 196 27.47 -8.36 5.72
N ALA A 197 28.68 -8.72 5.27
CA ALA A 197 29.08 -10.11 5.13
C ALA A 197 29.01 -10.86 6.47
N LEU A 198 29.38 -10.20 7.58
CA LEU A 198 29.26 -10.77 8.92
C LEU A 198 27.80 -11.05 9.31
N LEU A 199 26.86 -10.16 8.96
CA LEU A 199 25.44 -10.40 9.20
C LEU A 199 24.94 -11.64 8.44
N ASN A 200 25.33 -11.79 7.17
CA ASN A 200 25.02 -12.99 6.40
C ASN A 200 25.61 -14.27 7.02
N LEU A 201 26.85 -14.23 7.51
CA LEU A 201 27.47 -15.38 8.18
C LEU A 201 26.76 -15.74 9.49
N ARG A 202 26.41 -14.73 10.31
CA ARG A 202 25.66 -14.93 11.56
C ARG A 202 24.27 -15.49 11.29
N HIS A 203 23.64 -15.09 10.18
CA HIS A 203 22.40 -15.68 9.72
C HIS A 203 22.57 -17.15 9.28
N ALA A 204 23.59 -17.44 8.48
CA ALA A 204 23.88 -18.79 7.97
C ALA A 204 24.11 -19.82 9.09
N VAL A 205 24.75 -19.39 10.19
CA VAL A 205 24.95 -20.22 11.39
C VAL A 205 23.79 -20.16 12.39
N LYS A 206 22.70 -19.48 12.03
CA LYS A 206 21.47 -19.32 12.83
C LYS A 206 21.69 -18.62 14.18
N GLU A 207 22.71 -17.78 14.27
CA GLU A 207 22.92 -16.90 15.43
C GLU A 207 21.92 -15.73 15.41
N ILE A 208 21.56 -15.24 14.22
CA ILE A 208 20.52 -14.24 13.99
C ILE A 208 19.58 -14.68 12.86
N THR A 209 18.39 -14.07 12.78
CA THR A 209 17.48 -14.26 11.65
C THR A 209 17.38 -12.94 10.88
N LEU A 210 17.70 -12.97 9.59
CA LEU A 210 17.47 -11.87 8.65
C LEU A 210 16.15 -12.15 7.93
N GLU A 211 15.26 -11.16 7.89
CA GLU A 211 13.92 -11.27 7.31
C GLU A 211 13.59 -10.03 6.47
N GLY A 212 12.58 -10.13 5.60
CA GLY A 212 12.12 -9.03 4.76
C GLY A 212 13.23 -8.44 3.90
N ASP A 213 13.33 -7.11 3.86
CA ASP A 213 14.30 -6.42 2.99
C ASP A 213 15.77 -6.74 3.33
N ALA A 214 16.08 -7.05 4.59
CA ALA A 214 17.43 -7.47 4.98
C ALA A 214 17.78 -8.85 4.41
N PHE A 215 16.79 -9.74 4.31
CA PHE A 215 16.95 -11.01 3.62
C PHE A 215 17.20 -10.79 2.12
N THR A 216 16.37 -9.96 1.47
CA THR A 216 16.52 -9.66 0.04
C THR A 216 17.85 -9.01 -0.30
N ARG A 217 18.38 -8.11 0.57
CA ARG A 217 19.69 -7.50 0.34
C ARG A 217 20.86 -8.44 0.64
N GLY A 218 20.66 -9.40 1.55
CA GLY A 218 21.67 -10.39 1.92
C GLY A 218 21.80 -11.53 0.92
N ASP A 219 20.73 -11.92 0.23
CA ASP A 219 20.73 -12.94 -0.83
C ASP A 219 21.25 -12.36 -2.16
N VAL A 220 22.56 -12.12 -2.23
CA VAL A 220 23.21 -11.50 -3.39
C VAL A 220 23.44 -12.48 -4.54
N THR A 221 23.31 -13.78 -4.29
CA THR A 221 23.39 -14.84 -5.30
C THR A 221 22.03 -15.24 -5.87
N PHE A 222 20.94 -14.71 -5.31
CA PHE A 222 19.56 -14.97 -5.71
C PHE A 222 19.16 -16.45 -5.66
N ASP A 223 19.78 -17.23 -4.78
CA ASP A 223 19.49 -18.65 -4.59
C ASP A 223 18.36 -18.90 -3.58
N GLN A 224 17.74 -17.82 -3.07
CA GLN A 224 16.70 -17.81 -2.04
C GLN A 224 17.18 -18.31 -0.68
N SER A 225 18.49 -18.28 -0.41
CA SER A 225 19.08 -18.76 0.82
C SER A 225 20.36 -18.00 1.20
N ILE A 226 20.29 -17.09 2.17
CA ILE A 226 21.49 -16.44 2.71
C ILE A 226 22.46 -17.45 3.33
N ASN A 227 23.63 -17.58 2.72
CA ASN A 227 24.67 -18.50 3.14
C ASN A 227 26.09 -17.90 2.99
N ALA A 228 27.11 -18.73 3.20
CA ALA A 228 28.51 -18.27 3.12
C ALA A 228 28.93 -17.81 1.71
N SER A 229 28.24 -18.27 0.66
CA SER A 229 28.44 -17.83 -0.72
C SER A 229 28.08 -16.35 -0.87
N ASP A 230 26.94 -15.92 -0.32
CA ASP A 230 26.54 -14.51 -0.35
C ASP A 230 27.51 -13.62 0.39
N ALA A 231 27.91 -14.03 1.60
CA ALA A 231 28.90 -13.32 2.40
C ALA A 231 30.24 -13.18 1.64
N LEU A 232 30.65 -14.22 0.90
CA LEU A 232 31.85 -14.16 0.08
C LEU A 232 31.71 -13.15 -1.06
N GLN A 233 30.57 -13.12 -1.77
CA GLN A 233 30.36 -12.15 -2.84
C GLN A 233 30.38 -10.71 -2.30
N ILE A 234 29.74 -10.46 -1.15
CA ILE A 234 29.76 -9.14 -0.49
C ILE A 234 31.20 -8.71 -0.17
N LEU A 235 32.04 -9.61 0.34
CA LEU A 235 33.46 -9.31 0.60
C LEU A 235 34.22 -8.98 -0.69
N ARG A 236 34.00 -9.74 -1.76
CA ARG A 236 34.62 -9.50 -3.08
C ARG A 236 34.20 -8.14 -3.65
N TYR A 237 32.94 -7.75 -3.46
CA TYR A 237 32.44 -6.44 -3.84
C TYR A 237 33.09 -5.33 -3.00
N ALA A 238 33.15 -5.50 -1.67
CA ALA A 238 33.73 -4.52 -0.75
C ALA A 238 35.19 -4.19 -1.07
N VAL A 239 35.97 -5.17 -1.55
CA VAL A 239 37.37 -4.99 -1.97
C VAL A 239 37.52 -4.65 -3.46
N LYS A 240 36.41 -4.44 -4.17
CA LYS A 240 36.34 -4.10 -5.60
C LYS A 240 36.94 -5.16 -6.53
N GLU A 241 36.95 -6.42 -6.10
CA GLU A 241 37.28 -7.56 -6.96
C GLU A 241 36.18 -7.80 -8.01
N ILE A 242 34.93 -7.53 -7.62
CA ILE A 242 33.77 -7.51 -8.51
C ILE A 242 33.10 -6.13 -8.45
N SER A 243 32.48 -5.72 -9.54
CA SER A 243 31.71 -4.46 -9.64
C SER A 243 30.21 -4.67 -9.43
N ASP A 244 29.72 -5.90 -9.53
CA ASP A 244 28.31 -6.27 -9.54
C ASP A 244 28.12 -7.71 -9.04
N PHE A 245 26.96 -7.99 -8.45
CA PHE A 245 26.52 -9.34 -8.07
C PHE A 245 25.84 -10.03 -9.27
N LYS A 246 26.02 -11.35 -9.41
CA LYS A 246 25.56 -12.15 -10.56
C LYS A 246 24.78 -13.36 -10.11
#